data_AF-A0A0C9ZA53-F1
#
_entry.id   AF-A0A0C9ZA53-F1
#
_cell.length_a   1.000
_cell.length_b   1.000
_cell.length_c   1.000
_cell.angle_alpha   90.00
_cell.angle_beta   90.00
_cell.angle_gamma   90.00
#
_symmetry.space_group_name_H-M   'P 1'
#
loop_
_entity.id
_entity.type
_entity.pdbx_description
1 polymer ?
#
loop_
_entity_poly.entity_id
_entity_poly.type
_entity_poly.pdbx_seq_one_letter_code
_entity_poly.pdbx_strand_id
1 'polypeptide(L)'
;MDTAEFLDPDIEAHDLFEATDDDIYEAMMEAKGVWDGSLDVDKDDESAGMAPKLIPTRSEALQAVLTLRKYVRVIDEPYAHKLGSMLGSFRWRTRAMETEGKKDSKITDYFSRK
;
A
#
# COMPACT_ATOMS: atom_id res chain seq x y z
N MET A 1 -21.20 -6.14 28.36
CA MET A 1 -20.76 -6.05 26.96
C MET A 1 -19.67 -7.08 26.80
N ASP A 2 -19.97 -8.16 26.09
CA ASP A 2 -19.08 -9.31 25.92
C ASP A 2 -18.25 -9.09 24.64
N THR A 3 -16.92 -9.08 24.76
CA THR A 3 -16.03 -8.74 23.63
C THR A 3 -15.87 -9.89 22.63
N ALA A 4 -16.45 -11.06 22.94
CA ALA A 4 -16.41 -12.24 22.09
C ALA A 4 -17.25 -12.11 20.80
N GLU A 5 -18.32 -11.30 20.81
CA GLU A 5 -19.17 -11.07 19.62
C GLU A 5 -18.49 -10.19 18.55
N PHE A 6 -17.44 -9.44 18.89
CA PHE A 6 -16.75 -8.54 17.95
C PHE A 6 -15.64 -9.23 17.16
N LEU A 7 -15.29 -10.46 17.51
CA LEU A 7 -14.22 -11.25 16.89
C LEU A 7 -14.79 -12.44 16.11
N ASP A 8 -16.03 -12.33 15.65
CA ASP A 8 -16.60 -13.33 14.75
C ASP A 8 -16.14 -13.01 13.31
N PRO A 9 -15.20 -13.78 12.75
CA PRO A 9 -14.68 -13.54 11.40
C PRO A 9 -15.76 -13.73 10.32
N ASP A 10 -16.88 -14.37 10.66
CA ASP A 10 -18.02 -14.58 9.77
C ASP A 10 -18.85 -13.29 9.60
N ILE A 11 -18.78 -12.33 10.54
CA ILE A 11 -19.45 -11.03 10.45
C ILE A 11 -18.63 -10.07 9.57
N GLU A 12 -17.29 -10.12 9.62
CA GLU A 12 -16.41 -9.27 8.82
C GLU A 12 -16.44 -9.62 7.32
N ALA A 13 -16.85 -10.84 6.98
CA ALA A 13 -16.93 -11.29 5.59
C ALA A 13 -18.14 -10.74 4.80
N HIS A 14 -19.11 -10.08 5.46
CA HIS A 14 -20.35 -9.63 4.82
C HIS A 14 -20.41 -8.16 4.39
N ASP A 15 -19.42 -7.34 4.76
CA ASP A 15 -19.40 -5.91 4.40
C ASP A 15 -18.34 -5.55 3.34
N LEU A 16 -17.62 -6.53 2.79
CA LEU A 16 -16.47 -6.28 1.92
C LEU A 16 -16.67 -6.62 0.44
N PHE A 17 -17.88 -6.95 -0.02
CA PHE A 17 -18.10 -7.28 -1.43
C PHE A 17 -19.45 -6.80 -1.93
N GLU A 18 -19.47 -5.69 -2.68
CA GLU A 18 -20.09 -5.63 -4.03
C GLU A 18 -19.81 -4.32 -4.77
N ALA A 19 -18.63 -3.71 -4.64
CA ALA A 19 -18.24 -2.69 -5.61
C ALA A 19 -17.82 -3.41 -6.90
N THR A 20 -18.65 -3.32 -7.93
CA THR A 20 -18.33 -3.81 -9.27
C THR A 20 -17.32 -2.86 -9.92
N ASP A 21 -16.50 -3.35 -10.85
CA ASP A 21 -15.59 -2.48 -11.62
C ASP A 21 -16.32 -1.31 -12.30
N ASP A 22 -17.59 -1.51 -12.66
CA ASP A 22 -18.47 -0.46 -13.19
C ASP A 22 -18.78 0.63 -12.15
N ASP A 23 -19.03 0.28 -10.89
CA ASP A 23 -19.27 1.23 -9.80
C ASP A 23 -18.01 2.06 -9.50
N ILE A 24 -16.84 1.44 -9.60
CA ILE A 24 -15.54 2.10 -9.44
C ILE A 24 -15.30 3.07 -10.62
N TYR A 25 -15.61 2.64 -11.85
CA TYR A 25 -15.46 3.48 -13.04
C TYR A 25 -16.43 4.67 -13.02
N GLU A 26 -17.68 4.45 -12.62
CA GLU A 26 -18.69 5.49 -12.52
C GLU A 26 -18.32 6.52 -11.45
N ALA A 27 -17.88 6.08 -10.27
CA ALA A 27 -17.39 6.98 -9.22
C ALA A 27 -16.14 7.78 -9.67
N MET A 28 -15.24 7.16 -10.44
CA MET A 28 -14.05 7.82 -10.95
C MET A 28 -14.39 8.85 -12.04
N MET A 29 -15.36 8.55 -12.89
CA MET A 29 -15.84 9.47 -13.93
C MET A 29 -16.68 10.61 -13.34
N GLU A 30 -17.46 10.35 -12.29
CA GLU A 30 -18.21 11.38 -11.55
C GLU A 30 -17.24 12.35 -10.85
N ALA A 31 -16.25 11.83 -10.12
CA ALA A 31 -15.22 12.65 -9.49
C ALA A 31 -14.42 13.49 -10.51
N LYS A 32 -14.18 12.93 -11.70
CA LYS A 32 -13.51 13.64 -12.81
C LYS A 32 -14.44 14.68 -13.47
N GLY A 33 -15.73 14.40 -13.60
CA GLY A 33 -16.74 15.34 -14.10
C GLY A 33 -16.86 16.58 -13.21
N VAL A 34 -16.73 16.42 -11.89
CA VAL A 34 -16.67 17.55 -10.94
C VAL A 34 -15.40 18.40 -11.14
N TRP A 35 -14.29 17.80 -11.60
CA TRP A 35 -13.06 18.53 -11.89
C TRP A 35 -13.10 19.28 -13.23
N ASP A 36 -13.67 18.67 -14.28
CA ASP A 36 -13.76 19.29 -15.62
C ASP A 36 -14.94 20.28 -15.72
N GLY A 37 -16.03 20.05 -14.99
CA GLY A 37 -17.20 20.95 -14.95
C GLY A 37 -16.97 22.24 -14.16
N SER A 38 -15.89 22.33 -13.39
CA SER A 38 -15.50 23.55 -12.67
C SER A 38 -14.77 24.58 -13.56
N LEU A 39 -14.68 24.33 -14.88
CA LEU A 39 -14.11 25.27 -15.85
C LEU A 39 -15.14 26.20 -16.50
N ASP A 40 -16.45 25.98 -16.31
CA ASP A 40 -17.47 26.94 -16.71
C ASP A 40 -17.82 27.86 -15.53
N VAL A 41 -17.09 28.97 -15.47
CA VAL A 41 -17.50 30.15 -14.73
C VAL A 41 -18.75 30.72 -15.40
N ASP A 42 -19.93 30.47 -14.85
CA ASP A 42 -20.99 31.48 -14.88
C ASP A 42 -21.93 31.39 -13.65
N LYS A 43 -21.74 32.42 -12.83
CA LYS A 43 -22.62 33.11 -11.87
C LYS A 43 -23.81 32.43 -11.16
N ASP A 44 -23.86 32.79 -9.88
CA ASP A 44 -25.01 32.84 -8.95
C ASP A 44 -25.55 31.49 -8.47
N ASP A 45 -25.03 31.02 -7.33
CA ASP A 45 -25.89 30.79 -6.16
C ASP A 45 -25.07 30.71 -4.86
N GLU A 46 -25.56 31.35 -3.80
CA GLU A 46 -24.98 31.32 -2.46
C GLU A 46 -25.30 29.97 -1.80
N SER A 47 -24.35 29.03 -1.85
CA SER A 47 -24.41 27.81 -1.04
C SER A 47 -23.15 27.68 -0.19
N ALA A 48 -23.38 27.76 1.12
CA ALA A 48 -22.37 27.72 2.14
C ALA A 48 -21.57 26.39 2.12
N GLY A 49 -20.25 26.50 2.22
CA GLY A 49 -19.53 25.64 3.16
C GLY A 49 -18.63 24.52 2.63
N MET A 50 -18.09 24.59 1.41
CA MET A 50 -16.91 23.80 1.08
C MET A 50 -15.85 24.71 0.47
N ALA A 51 -14.83 25.05 1.28
CA ALA A 51 -13.68 25.79 0.79
C ALA A 51 -13.10 25.03 -0.41
N PRO A 52 -12.83 25.70 -1.56
CA PRO A 52 -12.24 25.04 -2.71
C PRO A 52 -10.94 24.38 -2.26
N LYS A 53 -10.80 23.08 -2.53
CA LYS A 53 -9.57 22.33 -2.23
C LYS A 53 -8.48 22.93 -3.11
N LEU A 54 -7.76 23.92 -2.57
CA LEU A 54 -6.71 24.62 -3.28
C LEU A 54 -5.65 23.59 -3.70
N ILE A 55 -5.46 23.45 -5.01
CA ILE A 55 -4.38 22.64 -5.54
C ILE A 55 -3.08 23.26 -5.01
N PRO A 56 -2.23 22.50 -4.30
CA PRO A 56 -1.02 23.05 -3.72
C PRO A 56 -0.17 23.70 -4.81
N THR A 57 0.29 24.92 -4.55
CA THR A 57 1.23 25.57 -5.45
C THR A 57 2.52 24.75 -5.49
N ARG A 58 3.26 24.77 -6.60
CA ARG A 58 4.54 24.07 -6.74
C ARG A 58 5.50 24.32 -5.56
N SER A 59 5.51 25.53 -5.02
CA SER A 59 6.29 25.90 -3.83
C SER A 59 5.85 25.16 -2.57
N GLU A 60 4.54 25.05 -2.34
CA GLU A 60 3.96 24.36 -1.18
C GLU A 60 4.21 22.86 -1.24
N ALA A 61 4.06 22.26 -2.42
CA ALA A 61 4.39 20.86 -2.66
C ALA A 61 5.88 20.59 -2.38
N LEU A 62 6.78 21.46 -2.86
CA LEU A 62 8.22 21.34 -2.58
C LEU A 62 8.53 21.49 -1.09
N GLN A 63 7.86 22.41 -0.39
CA GLN A 63 8.03 22.60 1.04
C GLN A 63 7.52 21.40 1.84
N ALA A 64 6.39 20.82 1.45
CA ALA A 64 5.87 19.59 2.03
C ALA A 64 6.85 18.42 1.85
N VAL A 65 7.42 18.25 0.65
CA VAL A 65 8.43 17.21 0.38
C VAL A 65 9.68 17.40 1.23
N LEU A 66 10.19 18.62 1.38
CA LEU A 66 11.35 18.90 2.24
C LEU A 66 11.06 18.57 3.71
N THR A 67 9.85 18.90 4.16
CA THR A 67 9.38 18.62 5.52
C THR A 67 9.27 17.12 5.76
N LEU A 68 8.59 16.39 4.88
CA LEU A 68 8.49 14.93 4.92
C LEU A 68 9.87 14.28 4.91
N ARG A 69 10.77 14.71 4.02
CA ARG A 69 12.14 14.18 3.97
C ARG A 69 12.93 14.42 5.25
N LYS A 70 12.67 15.52 5.97
CA LYS A 70 13.29 15.77 7.28
C LYS A 70 12.87 14.73 8.32
N TYR A 71 11.59 14.36 8.34
CA TYR A 71 11.05 13.36 9.29
C TYR A 71 11.32 11.92 8.86
N VAL A 72 11.18 11.61 7.56
CA VAL A 72 11.46 10.28 7.02
C VAL A 72 12.92 9.91 7.16
N ARG A 73 13.86 10.86 7.04
CA ARG A 73 15.29 10.59 7.30
C ARG A 73 15.60 10.15 8.73
N VAL A 74 14.73 10.47 9.70
CA VAL A 74 14.85 9.97 11.07
C VAL A 74 14.36 8.52 11.17
N ILE A 75 13.43 8.13 10.29
CA ILE A 75 12.85 6.78 10.19
C ILE A 75 13.72 5.86 9.32
N ASP A 76 14.31 6.39 8.25
CA ASP A 76 15.36 5.77 7.43
C ASP A 76 16.68 5.79 8.21
N GLU A 77 16.72 5.07 9.32
CA GLU A 77 17.93 4.94 10.12
C GLU A 77 18.97 4.17 9.30
N PRO A 78 20.15 4.75 8.99
CA PRO A 78 21.20 4.07 8.23
C PRO A 78 21.62 2.74 8.86
N TYR A 79 21.44 2.63 10.18
CA TYR A 79 21.68 1.42 10.94
C TYR A 79 20.68 0.30 10.61
N ALA A 80 19.38 0.60 10.50
CA ALA A 80 18.35 -0.38 10.16
C ALA A 80 18.57 -0.98 8.76
N HIS A 81 18.92 -0.14 7.77
CA HIS A 81 19.27 -0.59 6.41
C HIS A 81 20.53 -1.45 6.38
N LYS A 82 21.55 -1.06 7.16
CA LYS A 82 22.78 -1.84 7.29
C LYS A 82 22.52 -3.19 7.97
N LEU A 83 21.72 -3.20 9.03
CA LEU A 83 21.32 -4.42 9.73
C LEU A 83 20.51 -5.35 8.83
N GLY A 84 19.51 -4.82 8.11
CA GLY A 84 18.74 -5.58 7.13
C GLY A 84 19.62 -6.20 6.05
N SER A 85 20.58 -5.44 5.53
CA SER A 85 21.56 -5.93 4.55
C SER A 85 22.44 -7.05 5.11
N MET A 86 22.93 -6.90 6.35
CA MET A 86 23.72 -7.94 7.03
C MET A 86 22.88 -9.20 7.25
N LEU A 87 21.65 -9.07 7.75
CA LEU A 87 20.74 -10.20 7.98
C LEU A 87 20.38 -10.92 6.68
N GLY A 88 20.17 -10.18 5.59
CA GLY A 88 19.95 -10.75 4.26
C GLY A 88 21.14 -11.61 3.80
N SER A 89 22.37 -11.07 3.93
CA SER A 89 23.59 -11.81 3.58
C SER A 89 23.81 -13.03 4.47
N PHE A 90 23.50 -12.93 5.77
CA PHE A 90 23.60 -14.03 6.72
C PHE A 90 22.63 -15.15 6.36
N ARG A 91 21.38 -14.81 6.04
CA ARG A 91 20.34 -15.76 5.60
C ARG A 91 20.73 -16.48 4.33
N TRP A 92 21.30 -15.77 3.36
CA TRP A 92 21.79 -16.37 2.12
C TRP A 92 22.90 -17.39 2.41
N ARG A 93 23.89 -17.00 3.24
CA ARG A 93 25.02 -17.87 3.58
C ARG A 93 24.58 -19.12 4.35
N THR A 94 23.66 -18.99 5.30
CA THR A 94 23.12 -20.14 6.04
C THR A 94 22.41 -21.12 5.11
N ARG A 95 21.58 -20.64 4.18
CA ARG A 95 20.94 -21.50 3.17
C ARG A 95 21.95 -22.18 2.25
N ALA A 96 22.96 -21.44 1.78
CA ALA A 96 24.01 -22.00 0.93
C ALA A 96 24.79 -23.11 1.63
N MET A 97 25.17 -22.90 2.90
CA MET A 97 25.83 -23.92 3.72
C MET A 97 24.95 -25.15 3.96
N GLU A 98 23.65 -24.95 4.16
CA GLU A 98 22.69 -26.05 4.31
C GLU A 98 22.57 -26.88 3.02
N THR A 99 22.66 -26.24 1.85
CA THR A 99 22.66 -26.94 0.56
C THR A 99 23.99 -27.64 0.27
N GLU A 100 25.12 -27.08 0.69
CA GLU A 100 26.45 -27.67 0.46
C GLU A 100 26.65 -29.01 1.21
N GLY A 101 25.99 -29.17 2.37
CA GLY A 101 25.99 -30.43 3.12
C GLY A 101 24.98 -31.49 2.65
N LYS A 102 24.09 -31.16 1.71
CA LYS A 102 23.09 -32.09 1.19
C LYS A 102 23.68 -32.86 0.02
N LYS A 103 23.51 -34.19 0.01
CA LYS A 103 23.83 -35.01 -1.16
C LYS A 103 22.95 -34.56 -2.32
N ASP A 104 23.55 -34.40 -3.49
CA ASP A 104 22.83 -34.18 -4.73
C ASP A 104 21.88 -35.37 -4.96
N SER A 105 20.58 -35.16 -4.74
CA SER A 105 19.54 -36.13 -5.07
C SER A 105 18.81 -35.68 -6.32
N LYS A 106 18.54 -36.64 -7.21
CA LYS A 106 17.66 -36.43 -8.36
C LYS A 106 16.25 -36.78 -7.95
N ILE A 107 15.25 -36.12 -8.55
CA ILE A 107 13.84 -36.43 -8.30
C ILE A 107 13.51 -37.90 -8.63
N THR A 108 14.26 -38.51 -9.54
CA THR A 108 14.18 -39.93 -9.91
C THR A 108 14.63 -40.88 -8.81
N ASP A 109 15.47 -40.44 -7.88
CA ASP A 109 16.00 -41.27 -6.80
C ASP A 109 14.91 -41.65 -5.78
N TYR A 110 13.79 -40.92 -5.78
CA TYR A 110 12.62 -41.17 -4.93
C TYR A 110 11.63 -42.16 -5.56
N PHE A 111 11.77 -42.48 -6.85
CA PHE A 111 10.91 -43.43 -7.55
C PHE A 111 11.58 -44.79 -7.65
N SER A 112 11.56 -45.55 -6.55
CA SER A 112 11.91 -46.96 -6.57
C SER A 112 10.84 -47.73 -7.35
N ARG A 113 11.18 -48.24 -8.54
CA ARG A 113 10.32 -49.20 -9.25
C ARG A 113 10.18 -50.46 -8.38
N LYS A 114 8.95 -50.76 -7.96
CA LYS A 114 8.54 -52.10 -7.52
C LYS A 114 8.41 -53.01 -8.72
#